data_AF-A0A2V9SQQ5-F1
#
_entry.id   AF-A0A2V9SQQ5-F1
#
_cell.length_a   1.000
_cell.length_b   1.000
_cell.length_c   1.000
_cell.angle_alpha   90.00
_cell.angle_beta   90.00
_cell.angle_gamma   90.00
#
_symmetry.space_group_name_H-M   'P 1'
#
loop_
_entity.id
_entity.type
_entity.pdbx_description
1 polymer ?
#
loop_
_entity_poly.entity_id
_entity_poly.type
_entity_poly.pdbx_seq_one_letter_code
_entity_poly.pdbx_strand_id
1 'polypeptide(L)'
;MRFAESIFRERYREASHNSQNSVAGIVVIFLDQRGGVAAAALDDIAHWADGSLAQAAFLKKCSLDPPGAFEGASSKSQAVLR
;
A
#
# COMPACT_ATOMS: atom_id res chain seq x y z
N MET A 1 -4.62 0.07 4.69
CA MET A 1 -3.20 0.34 4.42
C MET A 1 -2.24 -0.79 4.74
N ARG A 2 -2.17 -1.32 5.98
CA ARG A 2 -1.17 -2.36 6.35
C ARG A 2 -1.08 -3.57 5.41
N PHE A 3 -2.21 -4.03 4.87
CA PHE A 3 -2.23 -5.14 3.90
C PHE A 3 -1.56 -4.77 2.56
N ALA A 4 -1.87 -3.60 2.00
CA ALA A 4 -1.21 -3.15 0.76
C ALA A 4 0.31 -3.02 0.96
N GLU A 5 0.73 -2.47 2.11
CA GLU A 5 2.14 -2.35 2.49
C GLU A 5 2.86 -3.71 2.56
N SER A 6 2.22 -4.75 3.10
CA SER A 6 2.82 -6.10 3.12
C SER A 6 2.96 -6.67 1.71
N ILE A 7 1.95 -6.47 0.85
CA ILE A 7 2.01 -6.92 -0.55
C ILE A 7 3.11 -6.18 -1.31
N PHE A 8 3.25 -4.87 -1.12
CA PHE A 8 4.33 -4.10 -1.76
C PHE A 8 5.72 -4.66 -1.39
N ARG A 9 5.97 -4.99 -0.12
CA ARG A 9 7.26 -5.57 0.30
C ARG A 9 7.49 -6.96 -0.27
N GLU A 10 6.48 -7.82 -0.23
CA GLU A 10 6.56 -9.19 -0.75
C GLU A 10 6.85 -9.19 -2.24
N ARG A 11 6.05 -8.44 -3.02
CA ARG A 11 6.15 -8.41 -4.48
C ARG A 11 7.37 -7.64 -4.96
N TYR A 12 7.84 -6.64 -4.21
CA TYR A 12 9.12 -5.99 -4.52
C TYR A 12 10.28 -6.99 -4.48
N ARG A 13 10.32 -7.88 -3.48
CA ARG A 13 11.37 -8.92 -3.43
C ARG A 13 11.28 -9.85 -4.63
N GLU A 14 10.09 -10.29 -5.02
CA GLU A 14 9.94 -11.14 -6.20
C GLU A 14 10.36 -10.41 -7.49
N ALA A 15 9.92 -9.17 -7.66
CA ALA A 15 10.22 -8.35 -8.83
C ALA A 15 11.71 -7.98 -8.92
N SER A 16 12.38 -7.72 -7.79
CA SER A 16 13.80 -7.37 -7.76
C SER A 16 14.72 -8.54 -8.11
N HIS A 17 14.24 -9.78 -7.97
CA HIS A 17 15.00 -11.00 -8.28
C HIS A 17 14.68 -11.57 -9.68
N ASN A 18 13.70 -11.01 -10.39
CA ASN A 18 13.30 -11.49 -11.72
C ASN A 18 13.82 -10.54 -12.81
N SER A 19 14.93 -10.92 -13.44
CA SER A 19 15.64 -10.10 -14.45
C SER A 19 15.06 -10.17 -15.86
N GLN A 20 14.06 -11.03 -16.11
CA GLN A 20 13.53 -11.26 -17.46
C GLN A 20 12.51 -10.21 -17.91
N ASN A 21 11.86 -9.50 -16.99
CA ASN A 21 10.93 -8.42 -17.32
C ASN A 21 10.99 -7.31 -16.27
N SER A 22 11.24 -6.07 -16.69
CA SER A 22 11.23 -4.92 -15.78
C SER A 22 9.81 -4.61 -15.31
N VAL A 23 9.54 -4.82 -14.03
CA VAL A 23 8.29 -4.41 -13.38
C VAL A 23 8.41 -2.95 -12.98
N ALA A 24 7.47 -2.10 -13.42
CA ALA A 24 7.48 -0.67 -13.11
C ALA A 24 6.82 -0.33 -11.75
N GLY A 25 5.93 -1.19 -11.26
CA GLY A 25 5.18 -0.94 -10.03
C GLY A 25 4.23 -2.09 -9.70
N ILE A 26 3.59 -1.96 -8.54
CA ILE A 26 2.67 -2.96 -8.00
C ILE A 26 1.32 -2.29 -7.75
N VAL A 27 0.25 -2.97 -8.15
CA VAL A 27 -1.14 -2.55 -7.94
C VAL A 27 -1.86 -3.62 -7.12
N VAL A 28 -2.45 -3.22 -6.01
CA VAL A 28 -3.26 -4.08 -5.13
C VAL A 28 -4.71 -3.66 -5.27
N ILE A 29 -5.54 -4.59 -5.75
CA ILE A 29 -6.98 -4.36 -5.97
C ILE A 29 -7.75 -5.05 -4.84
N PHE A 30 -8.56 -4.27 -4.13
CA PHE A 30 -9.48 -4.73 -3.11
C PHE A 30 -10.85 -4.90 -3.75
N LEU A 31 -11.40 -6.12 -3.71
CA LEU A 31 -12.69 -6.48 -4.32
C LEU A 31 -13.83 -6.60 -3.28
N ASP A 32 -13.62 -6.09 -2.07
CA ASP A 32 -14.65 -6.10 -1.04
C ASP A 32 -15.71 -5.00 -1.28
N GLN A 33 -16.67 -4.86 -0.35
CA GLN A 33 -17.75 -3.88 -0.49
C GLN A 33 -17.28 -2.41 -0.48
N ARG A 34 -16.13 -2.10 0.12
CA ARG A 34 -15.54 -0.75 0.04
C ARG A 34 -14.75 -0.60 -1.25
N GLY A 35 -14.21 -1.70 -1.75
CA GLY A 35 -13.34 -1.74 -2.90
C GLY A 35 -12.05 -0.95 -2.68
N GLY A 36 -11.30 -0.78 -3.75
CA GLY A 36 -10.23 0.21 -3.81
C GLY A 36 -8.97 -0.31 -4.48
N VAL A 37 -8.10 0.62 -4.84
CA VAL A 37 -6.82 0.38 -5.48
C VAL A 37 -5.73 1.07 -4.67
N ALA A 38 -4.72 0.30 -4.28
CA ALA A 38 -3.46 0.84 -3.76
C ALA A 38 -2.35 0.53 -4.76
N ALA A 39 -1.69 1.55 -5.30
CA ALA A 39 -0.60 1.39 -6.25
C ALA A 39 0.65 2.15 -5.82
N ALA A 40 1.82 1.57 -6.10
CA ALA A 40 3.12 2.18 -5.85
C ALA A 40 4.12 1.82 -6.96
N ALA A 41 4.98 2.76 -7.33
CA ALA A 41 6.09 2.51 -8.24
C ALA A 41 7.15 1.62 -7.56
N LEU A 42 7.84 0.78 -8.34
CA LEU A 42 8.80 -0.17 -7.79
C LEU A 42 9.98 0.56 -7.11
N ASP A 43 10.42 1.69 -7.68
CA ASP A 43 11.49 2.53 -7.11
C ASP A 43 11.11 3.12 -5.75
N ASP A 44 9.88 3.60 -5.59
CA ASP A 44 9.41 4.12 -4.31
C ASP A 44 9.31 3.02 -3.25
N ILE A 45 8.96 1.80 -3.66
CA ILE A 45 8.96 0.63 -2.77
C ILE A 45 10.41 0.27 -2.38
N ALA A 46 11.37 0.35 -3.32
CA ALA A 46 12.78 0.10 -3.06
C ALA A 46 13.33 1.07 -2.01
N HIS A 47 13.09 2.38 -2.19
CA HIS A 47 13.51 3.40 -1.25
C HIS A 47 12.83 3.27 0.12
N TRP A 48 11.59 2.81 0.16
CA TRP A 48 10.94 2.50 1.43
C TRP A 48 11.49 1.22 2.08
N ALA A 49 11.87 0.22 1.29
CA ALA A 49 12.40 -1.04 1.77
C ALA A 49 13.83 -0.91 2.32
N ASP A 50 14.67 -0.05 1.71
CA ASP A 50 16.05 0.23 2.15
C ASP A 50 16.14 1.29 3.26
N GLY A 51 15.02 1.97 3.56
CA GLY A 51 14.91 2.96 4.63
C GLY A 51 15.29 4.39 4.22
N SER A 52 15.65 4.64 2.97
CA SER A 52 15.90 5.99 2.43
C SER A 52 14.61 6.83 2.31
N LEU A 53 13.44 6.18 2.27
CA LEU A 53 12.13 6.82 2.31
C LEU A 53 11.33 6.37 3.55
N ALA A 54 10.99 7.32 4.42
CA ALA A 54 10.16 7.05 5.59
C ALA A 54 8.77 6.56 5.19
N GLN A 55 8.16 5.68 5.98
CA GLN A 55 6.84 5.09 5.69
C GLN A 55 5.77 6.14 5.38
N ALA A 56 5.64 7.20 6.18
CA ALA A 56 4.65 8.23 5.93
C ALA A 56 4.89 9.00 4.61
N ALA A 57 6.14 9.14 4.18
CA ALA A 57 6.48 9.76 2.90
C ALA A 57 6.20 8.81 1.73
N PHE A 58 6.51 7.52 1.89
CA PHE A 58 6.13 6.47 0.94
C PHE A 58 4.62 6.42 0.72
N LEU A 59 3.83 6.42 1.80
CA LEU A 59 2.36 6.39 1.70
C LEU A 59 1.78 7.61 0.97
N LYS A 60 2.43 8.77 1.04
CA LYS A 60 2.03 9.97 0.27
C LYS A 60 2.33 9.86 -1.22
N LYS A 61 3.26 8.99 -1.62
CA LYS A 61 3.56 8.71 -3.03
C LYS A 61 2.66 7.63 -3.63
N CYS A 62 2.05 6.78 -2.80
CA CYS A 62 1.10 5.78 -3.26
C CYS A 62 -0.14 6.44 -3.89
N SER A 63 -0.65 5.83 -4.96
CA SER A 63 -2.01 6.10 -5.42
C SER A 63 -2.99 5.27 -4.59
N LEU A 64 -3.94 5.94 -3.95
CA LEU A 64 -4.97 5.35 -3.10
C LEU A 64 -6.35 5.79 -3.60
N ASP A 65 -7.07 4.90 -4.28
CA ASP A 65 -8.32 5.25 -4.97
C ASP A 65 -9.48 4.31 -4.57
N PRO A 66 -10.60 4.81 -4.03
CA PRO A 66 -10.76 6.17 -3.52
C PRO A 66 -9.96 6.37 -2.22
N PRO A 67 -9.50 7.60 -1.89
CA PRO A 67 -8.76 7.84 -0.65
C PRO A 67 -9.50 7.35 0.61
N GLY A 68 -10.83 7.52 0.64
CA GLY A 68 -11.69 7.11 1.77
C GLY A 68 -11.76 5.59 2.00
N ALA A 69 -11.35 4.75 1.05
CA ALA A 69 -11.24 3.30 1.27
C ALA A 69 -10.06 2.94 2.20
N PHE A 70 -9.11 3.86 2.36
CA PHE A 70 -7.84 3.63 3.07
C PHE A 70 -7.69 4.44 4.36
N GLU A 71 -8.59 5.40 4.59
CA GLU A 71 -8.73 6.09 5.87
C GLU A 71 -9.28 5.11 6.91
N GLY A 72 -8.51 4.87 7.98
CA GLY A 72 -8.93 3.98 9.04
C GLY A 72 -10.25 4.44 9.66
N ALA A 73 -11.11 3.49 10.02
CA ALA A 73 -12.15 3.72 11.01
C ALA A 73 -11.49 4.21 12.29
N SER A 74 -11.34 5.53 12.44
CA SER A 74 -11.07 6.12 13.73
C SER A 74 -12.19 5.66 14.65
N SER A 75 -11.80 4.95 15.70
CA SER A 75 -12.66 4.27 16.65
C SER A 75 -13.89 5.13 17.02
N LYS A 76 -15.09 4.68 16.63
CA LYS A 76 -16.29 4.84 17.47
C LYS A 76 -16.62 3.51 18.13
N SER A 77 -15.64 2.91 18.80
CA SER A 77 -15.91 2.01 19.92
C SER A 77 -15.97 2.83 21.21
N GLN A 78 -16.97 3.71 21.33
CA GLN A 78 -17.46 4.23 22.61
C GLN A 78 -18.81 4.91 22.38
N ALA A 79 -19.76 4.62 23.27
CA ALA A 79 -21.13 5.15 23.34
C ALA A 79 -22.21 4.46 22.49
N VAL A 80 -22.47 3.16 22.73
CA VAL A 80 -23.85 2.68 23.00
C VAL A 80 -23.79 1.59 24.08
N LEU A 81 -23.66 2.03 25.33
CA LEU A 81 -24.21 1.35 26.49
C LEU A 81 -24.84 2.46 27.33
N ARG A 82 -26.12 2.71 27.07
CA ARG A 82 -27.07 3.38 27.96
C ARG A 82 -28.42 2.70 27.78
#